data_AF-A0A285NLW4-F1
#
_entry.id   AF-A0A285NLW4-F1
#
_cell.length_a   1.000
_cell.length_b   1.000
_cell.length_c   1.000
_cell.angle_alpha   90.00
_cell.angle_beta   90.00
_cell.angle_gamma   90.00
#
_symmetry.space_group_name_H-M   'P 1'
#
loop_
_entity.id
_entity.type
_entity.pdbx_description
1 polymer ?
#
loop_
_entity_poly.entity_id
_entity_poly.type
_entity_poly.pdbx_seq_one_letter_code
_entity_poly.pdbx_strand_id
1 'polypeptide(L)'
;MSKIKVARRRNTPYVVNYTADGSRRVFTWNGSKNGKIDSKDIPQEVVEWLTMNSRCFDEGELYIVEDKANADVTEIVDNILDKETYTSNTHTEEEIEAILKGNVNAMKSKLSKITVEEEKQFVIDVAQKMDLTASKAKFLAEWMEVPNGDPSLLFE
;
A
#
# COMPACT_ATOMS: atom_id res chain seq x y z
N MET A 1 -17.56 2.09 21.68
CA MET A 1 -16.36 1.50 21.06
C MET A 1 -15.93 2.44 19.95
N SER A 2 -14.70 2.93 20.00
CA SER A 2 -14.13 3.77 18.94
C SER A 2 -14.03 2.93 17.65
N LYS A 3 -14.29 3.55 16.50
CA LYS A 3 -14.12 2.93 15.20
C LYS A 3 -13.01 3.67 14.46
N ILE A 4 -12.14 2.89 13.83
CA ILE A 4 -11.00 3.38 13.08
C ILE A 4 -11.22 3.00 11.61
N LYS A 5 -11.05 3.98 10.73
CA LYS A 5 -11.18 3.74 9.30
C LYS A 5 -9.88 3.16 8.76
N VAL A 6 -9.98 1.96 8.19
CA VAL A 6 -8.86 1.24 7.60
C VAL A 6 -9.13 0.98 6.13
N ALA A 7 -8.14 1.23 5.29
CA ALA A 7 -8.23 1.20 3.85
C ALA A 7 -7.21 0.24 3.24
N ARG A 8 -7.51 -0.26 2.03
CA ARG A 8 -6.61 -1.06 1.20
C ARG A 8 -6.31 -0.32 -0.09
N ARG A 9 -5.09 0.21 -0.21
CA ARG A 9 -4.65 1.02 -1.36
C ARG A 9 -4.24 0.18 -2.58
N ARG A 10 -3.66 -1.02 -2.38
CA ARG A 10 -3.25 -1.92 -3.48
C ARG A 10 -4.46 -2.57 -4.15
N ASN A 11 -4.27 -3.08 -5.37
CA ASN A 11 -5.33 -3.70 -6.18
C ASN A 11 -5.77 -5.09 -5.70
N THR A 12 -4.95 -5.75 -4.88
CA THR A 12 -5.22 -7.11 -4.39
C THR A 12 -6.08 -7.12 -3.12
N PRO A 13 -6.94 -8.13 -2.94
CA PRO A 13 -7.76 -8.23 -1.75
C PRO A 13 -6.92 -8.58 -0.52
N TYR A 14 -7.40 -8.16 0.65
CA TYR A 14 -6.84 -8.48 1.95
C TYR A 14 -7.93 -9.03 2.87
N VAL A 15 -7.67 -10.13 3.59
CA VAL A 15 -8.67 -10.80 4.44
C VAL A 15 -8.09 -11.03 5.84
N VAL A 16 -8.83 -10.56 6.85
CA VAL A 16 -8.50 -10.73 8.26
C VAL A 16 -9.54 -11.64 8.92
N ASN A 17 -9.04 -12.66 9.60
CA ASN A 17 -9.85 -13.52 10.47
C ASN A 17 -9.58 -13.12 11.92
N TYR A 18 -10.42 -12.25 12.47
CA TYR A 18 -10.32 -11.84 13.86
C TYR A 18 -11.10 -12.81 14.75
N THR A 19 -10.41 -13.40 15.73
CA THR A 19 -11.03 -14.31 16.70
C THR A 19 -10.85 -13.75 18.10
N ALA A 20 -11.96 -13.44 18.77
CA ALA A 20 -11.98 -12.94 20.14
C ALA A 20 -13.23 -13.48 20.85
N ASP A 21 -13.08 -13.84 22.13
CA ASP A 21 -14.16 -14.33 23.00
C ASP A 21 -14.98 -15.49 22.42
N GLY A 22 -14.31 -16.41 21.73
CA GLY A 22 -14.96 -17.56 21.06
C GLY A 22 -15.78 -17.19 19.82
N SER A 23 -15.83 -15.91 19.45
CA SER A 23 -16.48 -15.43 18.22
C SER A 23 -15.45 -15.20 17.11
N ARG A 24 -15.81 -15.56 15.87
CA ARG A 24 -15.01 -15.32 14.67
C ARG A 24 -15.67 -14.23 13.84
N ARG A 25 -14.94 -13.14 13.60
CA ARG A 25 -15.33 -12.04 12.72
C ARG A 25 -14.36 -12.01 11.54
N VAL A 26 -14.90 -11.88 10.32
CA VAL A 26 -14.10 -11.79 9.09
C VAL A 26 -14.22 -10.39 8.52
N PHE A 27 -13.08 -9.76 8.26
CA PHE A 27 -12.99 -8.48 7.57
C PHE A 27 -12.28 -8.69 6.24
N THR A 28 -12.84 -8.14 5.18
CA THR A 28 -12.29 -8.29 3.82
C THR A 28 -12.18 -6.92 3.19
N TRP A 29 -11.07 -6.60 2.55
CA TRP A 29 -10.94 -5.47 1.65
C TRP A 29 -10.70 -6.03 0.25
N ASN A 30 -11.39 -5.51 -0.75
CA ASN A 30 -11.34 -6.01 -2.12
C ASN A 30 -10.18 -5.45 -2.95
N GLY A 31 -9.39 -4.54 -2.37
CA GLY A 31 -8.39 -3.76 -3.09
C GLY A 31 -8.94 -2.47 -3.69
N SER A 32 -8.03 -1.59 -4.11
CA SER A 32 -8.37 -0.45 -4.96
C SER A 32 -8.82 -0.96 -6.34
N LYS A 33 -9.95 -0.43 -6.82
CA LYS A 33 -10.46 -0.75 -8.16
C LYS A 33 -10.96 0.53 -8.82
N ASN A 34 -10.47 0.79 -10.04
CA ASN A 34 -10.84 1.98 -10.84
C ASN A 34 -10.66 3.30 -10.07
N GLY A 35 -9.51 3.48 -9.39
CA GLY A 35 -9.24 4.67 -8.58
C GLY A 35 -10.07 4.81 -7.30
N LYS A 36 -10.82 3.76 -6.90
CA LYS A 36 -11.57 3.75 -5.64
C LYS A 36 -10.92 2.81 -4.63
N ILE A 37 -10.44 3.39 -3.54
CA ILE A 37 -9.85 2.68 -2.41
C ILE A 37 -10.96 2.04 -1.57
N ASP A 38 -10.89 0.73 -1.34
CA ASP A 38 -11.81 0.04 -0.41
C ASP A 38 -11.42 0.41 1.04
N SER A 39 -12.39 0.92 1.81
CA SER A 39 -12.17 1.36 3.18
C SER A 39 -13.35 1.00 4.08
N LYS A 40 -13.06 0.69 5.34
CA LYS A 40 -14.04 0.18 6.31
C LYS A 40 -13.76 0.74 7.69
N ASP A 41 -14.81 1.15 8.38
CA ASP A 41 -14.75 1.47 9.80
C ASP A 41 -14.80 0.18 10.61
N ILE A 42 -13.68 -0.19 11.23
CA ILE A 42 -13.56 -1.38 12.07
C ILE A 42 -13.37 -0.98 13.54
N PRO A 43 -13.78 -1.83 14.50
CA PRO A 43 -13.56 -1.54 15.92
C PRO A 43 -12.08 -1.36 16.23
N GLN A 44 -11.75 -0.42 17.13
CA GLN A 44 -10.37 -0.15 17.56
C GLN A 44 -9.64 -1.42 18.04
N GLU A 45 -10.33 -2.29 18.80
CA GLU A 45 -9.78 -3.59 19.27
C GLU A 45 -9.24 -4.47 18.12
N VAL A 46 -9.84 -4.37 16.93
CA VAL A 46 -9.40 -5.14 15.75
C VAL A 46 -8.14 -4.51 15.17
N VAL A 47 -8.03 -3.18 15.17
CA VAL A 47 -6.83 -2.46 14.73
C VAL A 47 -5.66 -2.74 15.66
N GLU A 48 -5.87 -2.64 16.97
CA GLU A 48 -4.85 -2.96 17.98
C GLU A 48 -4.38 -4.41 17.84
N TRP A 49 -5.31 -5.35 17.66
CA TRP A 49 -4.97 -6.74 17.41
C TRP A 49 -4.15 -6.91 16.13
N LEU A 50 -4.50 -6.21 15.03
CA LEU A 50 -3.74 -6.22 13.79
C LEU A 50 -2.33 -5.68 13.96
N THR A 51 -2.17 -4.57 14.70
CA THR A 51 -0.86 -3.99 15.01
C THR A 51 0.01 -4.95 15.83
N MET A 52 -0.59 -5.73 16.75
CA MET A 52 0.15 -6.66 17.61
C MET A 52 0.43 -8.03 16.96
N ASN A 53 -0.45 -8.50 16.07
CA ASN A 53 -0.44 -9.89 15.59
C ASN A 53 -0.18 -10.03 14.09
N SER A 54 0.03 -8.93 13.37
CA SER A 54 0.32 -8.93 11.95
C SER A 54 1.31 -7.83 11.60
N ARG A 55 1.88 -7.90 10.40
CA ARG A 55 2.71 -6.83 9.81
C ARG A 55 1.94 -5.98 8.80
N CYS A 56 0.61 -6.04 8.82
CA CYS A 56 -0.20 -5.44 7.75
C CYS A 56 -0.02 -3.93 7.64
N PHE A 57 0.23 -3.24 8.74
CA PHE A 57 0.53 -1.82 8.71
C PHE A 57 2.00 -1.61 8.32
N ASP A 58 2.97 -2.32 8.92
CA ASP A 58 4.39 -2.16 8.58
C ASP A 58 4.68 -2.40 7.08
N GLU A 59 4.06 -3.41 6.48
CA GLU A 59 4.23 -3.79 5.08
C GLU A 59 3.33 -2.99 4.14
N GLY A 60 2.53 -2.05 4.65
CA GLY A 60 1.61 -1.23 3.88
C GLY A 60 0.43 -2.00 3.26
N GLU A 61 0.15 -3.20 3.76
CA GLU A 61 -0.97 -4.01 3.32
C GLU A 61 -2.32 -3.33 3.66
N LEU A 62 -2.40 -2.72 4.84
CA LEU A 62 -3.51 -1.89 5.25
C LEU A 62 -3.01 -0.49 5.60
N TYR A 63 -3.87 0.50 5.37
CA TYR A 63 -3.61 1.90 5.66
C TYR A 63 -4.64 2.42 6.67
N ILE A 64 -4.18 2.96 7.78
CA ILE A 64 -5.03 3.67 8.73
C ILE A 64 -5.30 5.05 8.15
N VAL A 65 -6.56 5.36 7.88
CA VAL A 65 -6.95 6.68 7.39
C VAL A 65 -6.78 7.68 8.52
N GLU A 66 -5.74 8.49 8.42
CA GLU A 66 -5.43 9.51 9.41
C GLU A 66 -6.60 10.47 9.60
N ASP A 67 -7.02 10.61 10.85
CA ASP A 67 -7.95 11.63 11.30
C ASP A 67 -7.30 12.36 12.48
N LYS A 68 -6.70 13.52 12.20
CA LYS A 68 -5.98 14.32 13.20
C LYS A 68 -6.89 14.86 14.31
N ALA A 69 -8.21 14.83 14.12
CA ALA A 69 -9.17 15.19 15.16
C ALA A 69 -9.45 14.01 16.12
N ASN A 70 -9.04 12.79 15.75
CA ASN A 70 -9.19 11.59 16.56
C ASN A 70 -7.86 11.21 17.22
N ALA A 71 -7.77 11.44 18.53
CA ALA A 71 -6.58 11.14 19.32
C ALA A 71 -6.20 9.64 19.26
N ASP A 72 -7.19 8.73 19.25
CA ASP A 72 -6.95 7.29 19.19
C ASP A 72 -6.27 6.90 17.86
N VAL A 73 -6.71 7.50 16.74
CA VAL A 73 -6.09 7.26 15.41
C VAL A 73 -4.64 7.73 15.41
N THR A 74 -4.40 8.91 15.99
CA THR A 74 -3.07 9.51 16.04
C THR A 74 -2.13 8.65 16.88
N GLU A 75 -2.57 8.18 18.05
CA GLU A 75 -1.79 7.28 18.91
C GLU A 75 -1.45 5.95 18.22
N ILE A 76 -2.41 5.33 17.53
CA ILE A 76 -2.17 4.07 16.83
C ILE A 76 -1.15 4.25 15.70
N VAL A 77 -1.30 5.30 14.88
CA VAL A 77 -0.34 5.62 13.81
C VAL A 77 1.03 5.95 14.41
N ASP A 78 1.05 6.61 15.58
CA ASP A 78 2.28 6.97 16.26
C ASP A 78 3.09 5.77 16.78
N ASN A 79 2.40 4.68 17.09
CA ASN A 79 2.97 3.45 17.60
C ASN A 79 3.34 2.43 16.51
N ILE A 80 3.19 2.75 15.22
CA ILE A 80 3.71 1.92 14.13
C ILE A 80 5.25 1.84 14.26
N LEU A 81 5.78 0.61 14.33
CA LEU A 81 7.18 0.34 14.66
C LEU A 81 8.13 0.96 13.64
N ASP A 82 7.79 0.87 12.35
CA ASP A 82 8.56 1.44 11.25
C ASP A 82 7.69 2.34 10.35
N LYS A 83 7.49 3.58 10.83
CA LYS A 83 6.73 4.61 10.10
C LYS A 83 7.32 4.95 8.73
N GLU A 84 8.63 4.86 8.56
CA GLU A 84 9.28 5.20 7.30
C GLU A 84 8.96 4.14 6.25
N THR A 85 9.07 2.86 6.62
CA THR A 85 8.67 1.73 5.77
C THR A 85 7.17 1.76 5.51
N TYR A 86 6.33 2.04 6.52
CA TYR A 86 4.88 2.19 6.33
C TYR A 86 4.54 3.25 5.29
N THR A 87 5.12 4.45 5.43
CA THR A 87 4.86 5.57 4.50
C THR A 87 5.35 5.25 3.09
N SER A 88 6.51 4.59 3.00
CA SER A 88 7.12 4.23 1.71
C SER A 88 6.42 3.08 0.99
N ASN A 89 5.51 2.35 1.64
CA ASN A 89 4.82 1.20 1.05
C ASN A 89 3.30 1.33 1.04
N THR A 90 2.77 2.54 1.24
CA THR A 90 1.33 2.81 1.27
C THR A 90 0.92 3.87 0.25
N HIS A 91 1.48 3.90 -0.95
CA HIS A 91 1.10 4.93 -1.92
C HIS A 91 -0.33 4.73 -2.45
N THR A 92 -1.02 5.82 -2.79
CA THR A 92 -2.24 5.74 -3.62
C THR A 92 -1.89 5.60 -5.10
N GLU A 93 -2.87 5.19 -5.91
CA GLU A 93 -2.74 5.15 -7.37
C GLU A 93 -2.35 6.54 -7.92
N GLU A 94 -2.96 7.62 -7.41
CA GLU A 94 -2.65 8.99 -7.83
C GLU A 94 -1.24 9.44 -7.42
N GLU A 95 -0.76 9.03 -6.24
CA GLU A 95 0.60 9.29 -5.79
C GLU A 95 1.62 8.58 -6.68
N ILE A 96 1.37 7.32 -7.02
CA ILE A 96 2.20 6.54 -7.95
C ILE A 96 2.18 7.20 -9.34
N GLU A 97 1.02 7.56 -9.87
CA GLU A 97 0.91 8.27 -11.14
C GLU A 97 1.74 9.56 -11.16
N ALA A 98 1.67 10.34 -10.07
CA ALA A 98 2.45 11.57 -9.94
C ALA A 98 3.97 11.30 -9.91
N ILE A 99 4.39 10.23 -9.23
CA ILE A 99 5.79 9.77 -9.22
C ILE A 99 6.22 9.39 -10.65
N LEU A 100 5.42 8.60 -11.35
CA LEU A 100 5.72 8.10 -12.70
C LEU A 100 5.65 9.19 -13.77
N LYS A 101 4.79 10.21 -13.63
CA LYS A 101 4.72 11.39 -14.52
C LYS A 101 5.90 12.35 -14.32
N GLY A 102 6.48 12.39 -13.13
CA GLY A 102 7.55 13.31 -12.76
C GLY A 102 8.88 13.12 -13.50
N ASN A 103 9.91 13.82 -13.01
CA ASN A 103 11.28 13.70 -13.53
C ASN A 103 11.87 12.31 -13.22
N VAL A 104 12.62 11.74 -14.16
CA VAL A 104 13.20 10.39 -14.05
C VAL A 104 14.08 10.23 -12.79
N ASN A 105 14.93 11.20 -12.44
CA ASN A 105 15.80 11.07 -11.26
C ASN A 105 14.99 11.09 -9.96
N ALA A 106 13.97 11.95 -9.89
CA ALA A 106 13.06 12.00 -8.75
C ALA A 106 12.23 10.71 -8.63
N MET A 107 11.78 10.16 -9.76
CA MET A 107 11.09 8.87 -9.82
C MET A 107 11.97 7.75 -9.26
N LYS A 108 13.21 7.62 -9.76
CA LYS A 108 14.17 6.60 -9.28
C LYS A 108 14.40 6.69 -7.78
N SER A 109 14.64 7.90 -7.27
CA SER A 109 14.90 8.11 -5.84
C SER A 109 13.70 7.82 -4.93
N LYS A 110 12.46 7.97 -5.43
CA LYS A 110 11.26 7.65 -4.67
C LYS A 110 10.99 6.15 -4.70
N LEU A 111 11.06 5.53 -5.89
CA LEU A 111 10.81 4.10 -6.04
C LEU A 111 11.86 3.23 -5.34
N SER A 112 13.11 3.69 -5.22
CA SER A 112 14.15 2.97 -4.47
C SER A 112 13.87 2.84 -2.97
N LYS A 113 12.91 3.58 -2.42
CA LYS A 113 12.49 3.47 -1.01
C LYS A 113 11.41 2.42 -0.78
N ILE A 114 10.75 1.96 -1.84
CA ILE A 114 9.78 0.88 -1.77
C ILE A 114 10.55 -0.42 -1.61
N THR A 115 10.30 -1.10 -0.50
CA THR A 115 11.00 -2.34 -0.11
C THR A 115 10.10 -3.57 -0.20
N VAL A 116 8.78 -3.37 -0.24
CA VAL A 116 7.79 -4.45 -0.26
C VAL A 116 7.45 -4.81 -1.70
N GLU A 117 7.54 -6.09 -2.05
CA GLU A 117 7.37 -6.58 -3.42
C GLU A 117 5.94 -6.36 -3.94
N GLU A 118 4.94 -6.52 -3.08
CA GLU A 118 3.54 -6.25 -3.41
C GLU A 118 3.28 -4.78 -3.76
N GLU A 119 4.00 -3.84 -3.13
CA GLU A 119 3.94 -2.43 -3.49
C GLU A 119 4.63 -2.18 -4.82
N LYS A 120 5.77 -2.83 -5.10
CA LYS A 120 6.41 -2.74 -6.40
C LYS A 120 5.48 -3.23 -7.51
N GLN A 121 4.83 -4.36 -7.30
CA GLN A 121 3.86 -4.89 -8.25
C GLN A 121 2.69 -3.91 -8.44
N PHE A 122 2.22 -3.27 -7.37
CA PHE A 122 1.19 -2.23 -7.49
C PHE A 122 1.67 -1.04 -8.34
N VAL A 123 2.92 -0.61 -8.20
CA VAL A 123 3.52 0.42 -9.09
C VAL A 123 3.51 -0.03 -10.55
N ILE A 124 3.82 -1.30 -10.83
CA ILE A 124 3.79 -1.86 -12.19
C ILE A 124 2.38 -1.89 -12.75
N ASP A 125 1.38 -2.31 -11.96
CA ASP A 125 -0.03 -2.32 -12.38
C ASP A 125 -0.53 -0.92 -12.75
N VAL A 126 -0.09 0.12 -12.02
CA VAL A 126 -0.42 1.51 -12.35
C VAL A 126 0.34 1.96 -13.60
N ALA A 127 1.63 1.64 -13.70
CA ALA A 127 2.47 1.94 -14.85
C ALA A 127 1.92 1.36 -16.17
N GLN A 128 1.34 0.16 -16.15
CA GLN A 128 0.69 -0.48 -17.31
C GLN A 128 -0.43 0.34 -17.93
N LYS A 129 -1.11 1.18 -17.13
CA LYS A 129 -2.21 2.04 -17.59
C LYS A 129 -1.73 3.37 -18.17
N MET A 130 -0.41 3.61 -18.15
CA MET A 130 0.20 4.89 -18.49
C MET A 130 1.08 4.79 -19.72
N ASP A 131 1.18 5.90 -20.46
CA ASP A 131 2.16 6.03 -21.54
C ASP A 131 3.51 6.46 -20.97
N LEU A 132 4.42 5.49 -20.78
CA LEU A 132 5.74 5.71 -20.20
C LEU A 132 6.81 5.88 -21.28
N THR A 133 7.73 6.81 -21.03
CA THR A 133 8.91 6.94 -21.89
C THR A 133 9.80 5.70 -21.78
N ALA A 134 10.48 5.33 -22.87
CA ALA A 134 11.37 4.15 -22.90
C ALA A 134 12.39 4.13 -21.75
N SER A 135 12.91 5.29 -21.34
CA SER A 135 13.84 5.43 -20.21
C SER A 135 13.22 5.08 -18.86
N LYS A 136 11.93 5.38 -18.65
CA LYS A 136 11.19 5.04 -17.42
C LYS A 136 10.80 3.58 -17.42
N ALA A 137 10.30 3.07 -18.55
CA ALA A 137 9.98 1.66 -18.73
C ALA A 137 11.21 0.76 -18.48
N LYS A 138 12.38 1.15 -19.03
CA LYS A 138 13.66 0.47 -18.78
C LYS A 138 14.05 0.47 -17.31
N PHE A 139 13.93 1.61 -16.63
CA PHE A 139 14.22 1.67 -15.20
C PHE A 139 13.29 0.75 -14.39
N LEU A 140 12.00 0.73 -14.68
CA LEU A 140 11.04 -0.14 -13.98
C LEU A 140 11.38 -1.62 -14.19
N ALA A 141 11.78 -2.02 -15.40
CA ALA A 141 12.24 -3.38 -15.69
C ALA A 141 13.51 -3.73 -14.92
N GLU A 142 14.51 -2.84 -14.89
CA GLU A 142 15.72 -3.02 -14.08
C GLU A 142 15.41 -3.09 -12.58
N TRP A 143 14.48 -2.27 -12.10
CA TRP A 143 14.08 -2.19 -10.70
C TRP A 143 13.30 -3.44 -10.23
N MET A 144 12.56 -4.07 -11.14
CA MET A 144 11.91 -5.37 -10.95
C MET A 144 12.84 -6.57 -11.24
N GLU A 145 14.13 -6.31 -11.47
CA GLU A 145 15.13 -7.34 -11.75
C GLU A 145 14.79 -8.24 -12.96
N VAL A 146 14.05 -7.69 -13.93
CA VAL A 146 13.67 -8.40 -15.15
C VAL A 146 14.93 -8.69 -15.98
N PRO A 147 15.07 -9.89 -16.58
CA PRO A 147 16.24 -10.24 -17.37
C PRO A 147 16.58 -9.17 -18.43
N ASN A 148 17.85 -8.74 -18.43
CA ASN A 148 18.37 -7.68 -19.30
C ASN A 148 17.70 -6.30 -19.16
N GLY A 149 16.85 -6.09 -18.15
CA GLY A 149 16.06 -4.87 -18.00
C GLY A 149 15.13 -4.61 -19.18
N ASP A 150 14.63 -5.69 -19.82
CA ASP A 150 13.75 -5.60 -20.99
C ASP A 150 12.31 -5.26 -20.56
N PRO A 151 11.79 -4.07 -20.90
CA PRO A 151 10.43 -3.67 -20.50
C PRO A 151 9.33 -4.50 -21.15
N SER A 152 9.60 -5.17 -22.28
CA SER A 152 8.60 -5.99 -22.95
C SER A 152 8.20 -7.23 -22.16
N LEU A 153 9.10 -7.70 -21.28
CA LEU A 153 8.83 -8.81 -20.37
C LEU A 153 8.11 -8.38 -19.08
N LEU A 154 8.00 -7.07 -18.85
CA LEU A 154 7.34 -6.48 -17.69
C LEU A 154 5.89 -6.05 -17.99
N PHE A 155 5.67 -5.57 -19.21
CA PHE A 155 4.39 -5.06 -19.69
C PHE A 155 3.86 -5.97 -20.80
N GLU A 156 3.32 -7.14 -20.43
CA GLU A 156 2.59 -8.03 -21.33
C GLU A 156 1.12 -7.61 -21.51
#